data_AF-A0A0D6P238-F1
#
_entry.id   AF-A0A0D6P238-F1
#
_cell.length_a   1.000
_cell.length_b   1.000
_cell.length_c   1.000
_cell.angle_alpha   90.00
_cell.angle_beta   90.00
_cell.angle_gamma   90.00
#
_symmetry.space_group_name_H-M   'P 1'
#
loop_
_entity.id
_entity.type
_entity.pdbx_description
1 polymer ?
#
loop_
_entity_poly.entity_id
_entity_poly.type
_entity_poly.pdbx_seq_one_letter_code
_entity_poly.pdbx_strand_id
1 'polypeptide(L)'
;MSARAQPAQMRVVAPREPFAVFVDEAATRFGIPPAWIRAVMRAESVGDARATSPKGAIGLMQIMPETWAELRRHYHLGADPYDAHDNIFAGTAYLRELHDRYGIPGFLAAYNAGPARWEDHLATGRPLPMETRAYLARLAPVVAGGEVDDATLLATVERSWTEASLFPSPSRPPSSSGKNAVGPSSGSASGDRRVADWTGLAPSSNGLFVALSGWSPGR
;
A
#
# COMPACT_ATOMS: atom_id res chain seq x y z
N MET A 1 -50.88 26.34 -36.07
CA MET A 1 -49.44 26.69 -36.04
C MET A 1 -48.92 26.36 -34.66
N SER A 2 -48.18 25.25 -34.53
CA SER A 2 -47.63 24.75 -33.27
C SER A 2 -46.28 25.40 -32.99
N ALA A 3 -46.08 25.91 -31.78
CA ALA A 3 -44.76 26.19 -31.23
C ALA A 3 -44.74 25.73 -29.77
N ARG A 4 -44.23 24.51 -29.54
CA ARG A 4 -43.84 24.06 -28.20
C ARG A 4 -42.42 24.56 -27.96
N ALA A 5 -42.24 25.50 -27.04
CA ALA A 5 -40.93 25.86 -26.54
C ALA A 5 -40.35 24.67 -25.76
N GLN A 6 -39.22 24.14 -26.22
CA GLN A 6 -38.42 23.18 -25.45
C GLN A 6 -37.65 23.94 -24.38
N PRO A 7 -37.70 23.52 -23.10
CA PRO A 7 -36.85 24.11 -22.08
C PRO A 7 -35.39 23.77 -22.39
N ALA A 8 -34.55 24.79 -22.47
CA ALA A 8 -33.11 24.65 -22.61
C ALA A 8 -32.58 23.84 -21.42
N GLN A 9 -32.07 22.63 -21.71
CA GLN A 9 -31.38 21.84 -20.71
C GLN A 9 -30.09 22.57 -20.34
N MET A 10 -30.11 23.20 -19.16
CA MET A 10 -28.93 23.82 -18.57
C MET A 10 -27.96 22.68 -18.23
N ARG A 11 -27.02 22.41 -19.14
CA ARG A 11 -25.97 21.43 -18.94
C ARG A 11 -25.16 21.90 -17.73
N VAL A 12 -25.39 21.29 -16.57
CA VAL A 12 -24.55 21.49 -15.39
C VAL A 12 -23.15 21.04 -15.80
N VAL A 13 -22.29 22.00 -16.15
CA VAL A 13 -20.88 21.74 -16.37
C VAL A 13 -20.35 21.38 -14.99
N ALA A 14 -20.06 20.10 -14.76
CA ALA A 14 -19.41 19.65 -13.54
C ALA A 14 -18.18 20.53 -13.28
N PRO A 15 -17.91 20.93 -12.03
CA PRO A 15 -16.71 21.71 -11.71
C PRO A 15 -15.48 21.00 -12.30
N ARG A 16 -14.59 21.77 -12.95
CA ARG A 16 -13.29 21.21 -13.37
C ARG A 16 -12.54 20.79 -12.11
N GLU A 17 -12.39 19.49 -11.92
CA GLU A 17 -11.55 18.93 -10.85
C GLU A 17 -10.12 19.48 -11.00
N PRO A 18 -9.56 20.13 -9.95
CA PRO A 18 -8.19 20.59 -9.96
C PRO A 18 -7.24 19.44 -10.34
N PHE A 19 -6.24 19.74 -11.18
CA PHE A 19 -5.20 18.81 -11.63
C PHE A 19 -5.67 17.59 -12.44
N ALA A 20 -6.94 17.53 -12.87
CA ALA A 20 -7.47 16.37 -13.61
C ALA A 20 -6.62 15.97 -14.82
N VAL A 21 -6.13 16.96 -15.58
CA VAL A 21 -5.25 16.74 -16.74
C VAL A 21 -3.97 16.01 -16.34
N PHE A 22 -3.31 16.46 -15.26
CA PHE A 22 -2.06 15.85 -14.78
C PHE A 22 -2.30 14.45 -14.22
N VAL A 23 -3.42 14.24 -13.53
CA VAL A 23 -3.83 12.91 -13.04
C VAL A 23 -4.06 11.94 -14.19
N ASP A 24 -4.80 12.35 -15.22
CA ASP A 24 -5.13 11.49 -16.35
C ASP A 24 -3.88 11.18 -17.20
N GLU A 25 -2.96 12.14 -17.34
CA GLU A 25 -1.66 11.94 -18.00
C GLU A 25 -0.79 10.95 -17.22
N ALA A 26 -0.61 11.15 -15.92
CA ALA A 26 0.18 10.27 -15.07
C ALA A 26 -0.43 8.86 -15.00
N ALA A 27 -1.76 8.75 -14.88
CA ALA A 27 -2.46 7.48 -14.91
C ALA A 27 -2.19 6.69 -16.18
N THR A 28 -2.26 7.37 -17.33
CA THR A 28 -2.00 6.76 -18.65
C THR A 28 -0.56 6.28 -18.75
N ARG A 29 0.41 7.10 -18.31
CA ARG A 29 1.83 6.79 -18.42
C ARG A 29 2.24 5.61 -17.54
N PHE A 30 1.77 5.58 -16.29
CA PHE A 30 2.23 4.62 -15.30
C PHE A 30 1.26 3.45 -15.09
N GLY A 31 0.14 3.41 -15.81
CA GLY A 31 -0.83 2.32 -15.70
C GLY A 31 -1.44 2.21 -14.30
N ILE A 32 -1.65 3.34 -13.63
CA ILE A 32 -2.32 3.41 -12.32
C ILE A 32 -3.72 4.01 -12.53
N PRO A 33 -4.80 3.40 -12.01
CA PRO A 33 -6.13 3.94 -12.16
C PRO A 33 -6.23 5.39 -11.63
N PRO A 34 -6.83 6.34 -12.39
CA PRO A 34 -6.99 7.73 -11.94
C PRO A 34 -7.67 7.86 -10.58
N ALA A 35 -8.59 6.95 -10.26
CA ALA A 35 -9.27 6.91 -8.96
C ALA A 35 -8.30 6.67 -7.79
N TRP A 36 -7.27 5.84 -7.98
CA TRP A 36 -6.26 5.56 -6.95
C TRP A 36 -5.41 6.80 -6.70
N ILE A 37 -4.95 7.46 -7.75
CA ILE A 37 -4.14 8.69 -7.67
C ILE A 37 -4.92 9.78 -6.92
N ARG A 38 -6.20 10.01 -7.28
CA ARG A 38 -7.05 10.99 -6.59
C ARG A 38 -7.27 10.66 -5.13
N ALA A 39 -7.43 9.38 -4.80
CA ALA A 39 -7.65 8.95 -3.43
C ALA A 39 -6.40 9.14 -2.56
N VAL A 40 -5.22 8.77 -3.08
CA VAL A 40 -3.92 9.04 -2.44
C VAL A 40 -3.73 10.54 -2.28
N MET A 41 -3.83 11.34 -3.34
CA MET A 41 -3.67 12.80 -3.29
C MET A 41 -4.60 13.47 -2.26
N ARG A 42 -5.85 13.01 -2.16
CA ARG A 42 -6.81 13.51 -1.15
C ARG A 42 -6.46 13.06 0.28
N ALA A 43 -5.88 11.88 0.44
CA ALA A 43 -5.42 11.40 1.75
C ALA A 43 -4.14 12.13 2.20
N GLU A 44 -3.27 12.47 1.27
CA GLU A 44 -1.96 13.07 1.53
C GLU A 44 -2.03 14.58 1.79
N SER A 45 -2.66 15.37 0.92
CA SER A 45 -2.63 16.84 1.01
C SER A 45 -3.98 17.53 0.96
N VAL A 46 -5.07 16.77 0.75
CA VAL A 46 -6.41 17.34 0.50
C VAL A 46 -6.42 18.29 -0.70
N GLY A 47 -5.47 18.13 -1.63
CA GLY A 47 -5.32 18.96 -2.83
C GLY A 47 -4.47 20.22 -2.64
N ASP A 48 -3.79 20.39 -1.51
CA ASP A 48 -2.83 21.48 -1.32
C ASP A 48 -1.49 21.15 -2.00
N ALA A 49 -1.18 21.88 -3.07
CA ALA A 49 0.07 21.71 -3.81
C ALA A 49 1.31 22.24 -3.08
N ARG A 50 1.13 23.05 -2.03
CA ARG A 50 2.20 23.61 -1.20
C ARG A 50 2.32 22.94 0.16
N ALA A 51 1.66 21.81 0.36
CA ALA A 51 1.71 21.07 1.61
C ALA A 51 3.13 20.57 1.94
N THR A 52 3.54 20.75 3.19
CA THR A 52 4.74 20.14 3.76
C THR A 52 4.38 19.50 5.10
N SER A 53 4.59 18.19 5.25
CA SER A 53 4.32 17.53 6.54
C SER A 53 5.39 17.88 7.59
N PRO A 54 5.11 17.66 8.89
CA PRO A 54 6.13 17.79 9.94
C PRO A 54 7.36 16.89 9.75
N LYS A 55 7.21 15.78 9.00
CA LYS A 55 8.30 14.85 8.66
C LYS A 55 9.06 15.29 7.38
N GLY A 56 8.60 16.36 6.72
CA GLY A 56 9.22 16.91 5.52
C GLY A 56 8.68 16.35 4.19
N ALA A 57 7.56 15.64 4.19
CA ALA A 57 6.93 15.16 2.96
C ALA A 57 6.33 16.32 2.14
N ILE A 58 6.43 16.29 0.81
CA ILE A 58 6.26 17.47 -0.05
C ILE A 58 5.13 17.30 -1.07
N GLY A 59 4.29 18.34 -1.19
CA GLY A 59 3.37 18.57 -2.30
C GLY A 59 2.11 17.70 -2.27
N LEU A 60 1.44 17.61 -3.41
CA LEU A 60 0.15 16.94 -3.59
C LEU A 60 0.14 15.47 -3.16
N MET A 61 1.23 14.77 -3.43
CA MET A 61 1.38 13.34 -3.16
C MET A 61 2.30 13.05 -1.97
N GLN A 62 2.68 14.08 -1.20
CA GLN A 62 3.49 13.98 0.02
C GLN A 62 4.72 13.06 -0.15
N ILE A 63 5.54 13.36 -1.16
CA ILE A 63 6.74 12.59 -1.46
C ILE A 63 7.87 13.01 -0.51
N MET A 64 8.59 12.05 0.06
CA MET A 64 9.76 12.35 0.90
C MET A 64 10.91 12.97 0.06
N PRO A 65 11.72 13.89 0.62
CA PRO A 65 12.76 14.59 -0.15
C PRO A 65 13.77 13.66 -0.83
N GLU A 66 14.20 12.59 -0.16
CA GLU A 66 15.12 11.61 -0.74
C GLU A 66 14.48 10.88 -1.93
N THR A 67 13.23 10.43 -1.77
CA THR A 67 12.45 9.78 -2.83
C THR A 67 12.22 10.72 -4.01
N TRP A 68 11.88 11.99 -3.76
CA TRP A 68 11.76 13.01 -4.80
C TRP A 68 13.05 13.15 -5.60
N ALA A 69 14.20 13.24 -4.91
CA ALA A 69 15.49 13.41 -5.56
C ALA A 69 15.81 12.25 -6.52
N GLU A 70 15.45 11.02 -6.17
CA GLU A 70 15.59 9.85 -7.03
C GLU A 70 14.63 9.89 -8.23
N LEU A 71 13.34 10.09 -7.97
CA LEU A 71 12.30 10.11 -9.00
C LEU A 71 12.53 11.23 -10.03
N ARG A 72 12.88 12.44 -9.60
CA ARG A 72 13.13 13.54 -10.55
C ARG A 72 14.28 13.26 -11.50
N ARG A 73 15.32 12.53 -11.05
CA ARG A 73 16.44 12.16 -11.91
C ARG A 73 16.01 11.07 -12.89
N HIS A 74 15.28 10.07 -12.39
CA HIS A 74 14.82 8.94 -13.19
C HIS A 74 13.84 9.37 -14.29
N TYR A 75 12.89 10.23 -13.96
CA TYR A 75 11.81 10.65 -14.87
C TYR A 75 12.04 12.02 -15.52
N HIS A 76 13.25 12.59 -15.38
CA HIS A 76 13.64 13.89 -15.95
C HIS A 76 12.69 15.05 -15.57
N LEU A 77 12.29 15.09 -14.30
CA LEU A 77 11.37 16.10 -13.78
C LEU A 77 12.12 17.39 -13.40
N GLY A 78 11.35 18.47 -13.25
CA GLY A 78 11.81 19.78 -12.86
C GLY A 78 12.42 19.83 -11.46
N ALA A 79 12.93 21.01 -11.10
CA ALA A 79 13.61 21.20 -9.82
C ALA A 79 12.67 21.44 -8.64
N ASP A 80 11.46 21.96 -8.91
CA ASP A 80 10.48 22.34 -7.90
C ASP A 80 9.61 21.13 -7.50
N PRO A 81 9.74 20.59 -6.27
CA PRO A 81 8.90 19.48 -5.80
C PRO A 81 7.44 19.89 -5.55
N TYR A 82 7.13 21.19 -5.56
CA TYR A 82 5.77 21.72 -5.41
C TYR A 82 5.09 22.01 -6.76
N ASP A 83 5.78 21.78 -7.88
CA ASP A 83 5.12 21.81 -9.18
C ASP A 83 4.06 20.70 -9.22
N ALA A 84 2.81 21.07 -9.50
CA ALA A 84 1.69 20.15 -9.38
C ALA A 84 1.78 19.00 -10.40
N HIS A 85 2.25 19.28 -11.61
CA HIS A 85 2.41 18.27 -12.64
C HIS A 85 3.49 17.27 -12.21
N ASP A 86 4.69 17.76 -11.90
CA ASP A 86 5.83 16.90 -11.59
C ASP A 86 5.64 16.12 -10.28
N ASN A 87 5.00 16.71 -9.26
CA ASN A 87 4.70 16.02 -8.02
C ASN A 87 3.68 14.88 -8.23
N ILE A 88 2.64 15.10 -9.03
CA ILE A 88 1.68 14.04 -9.40
C ILE A 88 2.38 12.94 -10.20
N PHE A 89 3.24 13.32 -11.14
CA PHE A 89 3.99 12.38 -11.98
C PHE A 89 4.92 11.50 -11.14
N ALA A 90 5.74 12.10 -10.28
CA ALA A 90 6.64 11.41 -9.38
C ALA A 90 5.87 10.48 -8.43
N GLY A 91 4.81 10.98 -7.78
CA GLY A 91 4.03 10.18 -6.83
C GLY A 91 3.33 9.01 -7.51
N THR A 92 2.81 9.20 -8.72
CA THR A 92 2.18 8.12 -9.49
C THR A 92 3.20 7.08 -9.97
N ALA A 93 4.39 7.51 -10.40
CA ALA A 93 5.48 6.60 -10.72
C ALA A 93 5.86 5.74 -9.51
N TYR A 94 5.97 6.37 -8.34
CA TYR A 94 6.29 5.66 -7.11
C TYR A 94 5.17 4.69 -6.68
N LEU A 95 3.91 5.08 -6.83
CA LEU A 95 2.78 4.16 -6.63
C LEU A 95 2.89 2.92 -7.53
N ARG A 96 3.28 3.09 -8.80
CA ARG A 96 3.50 1.97 -9.73
C ARG A 96 4.62 1.06 -9.27
N GLU A 97 5.77 1.63 -8.92
CA GLU A 97 6.93 0.86 -8.44
C GLU A 97 6.59 0.02 -7.20
N LEU A 98 5.83 0.59 -6.25
CA LEU A 98 5.38 -0.14 -5.06
C LEU A 98 4.30 -1.16 -5.37
N HIS A 99 3.39 -0.85 -6.30
CA HIS A 99 2.35 -1.78 -6.74
C HIS A 99 2.95 -3.01 -7.41
N ASP A 100 3.93 -2.83 -8.29
CA ASP A 100 4.71 -3.91 -8.88
C ASP A 100 5.36 -4.81 -7.83
N ARG A 101 5.93 -4.19 -6.79
CA ARG A 101 6.71 -4.91 -5.80
C ARG A 101 5.86 -5.64 -4.76
N TYR A 102 4.74 -5.05 -4.35
CA TYR A 102 4.00 -5.50 -3.16
C TYR A 102 2.54 -5.85 -3.40
N GLY A 103 1.97 -5.50 -4.56
CA GLY A 103 0.55 -5.70 -4.86
C GLY A 103 -0.39 -5.02 -3.85
N ILE A 104 -1.67 -5.39 -3.88
CA ILE A 104 -2.70 -4.90 -2.97
C ILE A 104 -2.77 -5.80 -1.73
N PRO A 105 -2.88 -5.25 -0.50
CA PRO A 105 -2.82 -3.82 -0.14
C PRO A 105 -1.39 -3.33 0.16
N GLY A 106 -0.36 -4.17 -0.04
CA GLY A 106 1.01 -3.91 0.41
C GLY A 106 1.62 -2.62 -0.12
N PHE A 107 1.30 -2.20 -1.35
CA PHE A 107 1.84 -0.96 -1.90
C PHE A 107 1.38 0.29 -1.15
N LEU A 108 0.13 0.33 -0.68
CA LEU A 108 -0.40 1.45 0.10
C LEU A 108 0.29 1.53 1.47
N ALA A 109 0.55 0.37 2.08
CA ALA A 109 1.29 0.29 3.33
C ALA A 109 2.71 0.82 3.12
N ALA A 110 3.40 0.32 2.09
CA ALA A 110 4.76 0.74 1.76
C ALA A 110 4.86 2.23 1.38
N TYR A 111 3.85 2.78 0.71
CA TYR A 111 3.81 4.20 0.33
C TYR A 111 3.79 5.10 1.58
N ASN A 112 2.92 4.78 2.55
CA ASN A 112 2.76 5.59 3.75
C ASN A 112 3.85 5.32 4.83
N ALA A 113 4.21 4.06 5.04
CA ALA A 113 5.14 3.64 6.09
C ALA A 113 6.61 3.62 5.66
N GLY A 114 6.85 3.61 4.35
CA GLY A 114 8.13 3.30 3.73
C GLY A 114 8.29 1.80 3.41
N PRO A 115 8.94 1.44 2.28
CA PRO A 115 9.17 0.05 1.87
C PRO A 115 9.86 -0.80 2.94
N ALA A 116 10.91 -0.27 3.56
CA ALA A 116 11.67 -0.98 4.59
C ALA A 116 10.81 -1.34 5.81
N ARG A 117 9.85 -0.48 6.19
CA ARG A 117 8.93 -0.77 7.31
C ARG A 117 7.92 -1.84 6.94
N TRP A 118 7.41 -1.80 5.70
CA TRP A 118 6.53 -2.85 5.20
C TRP A 118 7.25 -4.21 5.15
N GLU A 119 8.51 -4.22 4.71
CA GLU A 119 9.33 -5.43 4.68
C GLU A 119 9.66 -5.96 6.08
N ASP A 120 9.99 -5.09 7.04
CA ASP A 120 10.17 -5.47 8.45
C ASP A 120 8.89 -6.09 9.02
N HIS A 121 7.73 -5.51 8.72
CA HIS A 121 6.43 -6.06 9.11
C HIS A 121 6.21 -7.47 8.55
N LEU A 122 6.47 -7.69 7.26
CA LEU A 122 6.36 -9.00 6.63
C LEU A 122 7.34 -10.03 7.21
N ALA A 123 8.56 -9.60 7.54
CA ALA A 123 9.61 -10.50 8.05
C ALA A 123 9.42 -10.86 9.53
N THR A 124 8.89 -9.95 10.34
CA THR A 124 8.90 -10.07 11.81
C THR A 124 7.51 -10.18 12.43
N GLY A 125 6.45 -9.86 11.67
CA GLY A 125 5.09 -9.71 12.20
C GLY A 125 4.89 -8.48 13.08
N ARG A 126 5.89 -7.59 13.21
CA ARG A 126 5.77 -6.38 14.04
C ARG A 126 4.65 -5.48 13.50
N PRO A 127 3.75 -5.00 14.35
CA PRO A 127 2.60 -4.22 13.90
C PRO A 127 3.01 -2.93 13.18
N LEU A 128 2.27 -2.59 12.12
CA LEU A 128 2.40 -1.30 11.44
C LEU A 128 1.96 -0.13 12.34
N PRO A 129 2.47 1.09 12.10
CA PRO A 129 2.00 2.29 12.80
C PRO A 129 0.48 2.45 12.71
N MET A 130 -0.13 3.03 13.76
CA MET A 130 -1.57 3.32 13.76
C MET A 130 -1.98 4.19 12.58
N GLU A 131 -1.16 5.19 12.23
CA GLU A 131 -1.35 6.07 11.08
C GLU A 131 -1.45 5.26 9.77
N THR A 132 -0.53 4.32 9.54
CA THR A 132 -0.52 3.47 8.34
C THR A 132 -1.73 2.55 8.25
N ARG A 133 -2.19 1.99 9.37
CA ARG A 133 -3.43 1.21 9.37
C ARG A 133 -4.65 2.06 9.01
N ALA A 134 -4.75 3.26 9.57
CA ALA A 134 -5.85 4.18 9.26
C ALA A 134 -5.81 4.58 7.78
N TYR A 135 -4.61 4.77 7.23
CA TYR A 135 -4.39 5.00 5.80
C TYR A 135 -4.90 3.84 4.94
N LEU A 136 -4.53 2.60 5.29
CA LEU A 136 -5.01 1.39 4.62
C LEU A 136 -6.54 1.26 4.70
N ALA A 137 -7.12 1.44 5.88
CA ALA A 137 -8.58 1.36 6.06
C ALA A 137 -9.34 2.37 5.19
N ARG A 138 -8.75 3.56 4.97
CA ARG A 138 -9.33 4.61 4.13
C ARG A 138 -9.21 4.30 2.63
N LEU A 139 -8.11 3.73 2.19
CA LEU A 139 -7.79 3.60 0.75
C LEU A 139 -8.01 2.19 0.18
N ALA A 140 -8.00 1.15 1.00
CA ALA A 140 -8.21 -0.23 0.56
C ALA A 140 -9.53 -0.38 -0.23
N PRO A 141 -10.69 0.17 0.16
CA PRO A 141 -11.93 0.03 -0.62
C PRO A 141 -11.84 0.65 -2.03
N VAL A 142 -11.08 1.74 -2.19
CA VAL A 142 -10.89 2.40 -3.50
C VAL A 142 -10.04 1.54 -4.43
N VAL A 143 -9.09 0.82 -3.87
CA VAL A 143 -8.11 0.00 -4.59
C VAL A 143 -8.63 -1.42 -4.84
N ALA A 144 -9.44 -1.93 -3.90
CA ALA A 144 -10.12 -3.22 -3.94
C ALA A 144 -11.30 -3.29 -4.91
N GLY A 145 -11.85 -2.14 -5.30
CA GLY A 145 -13.02 -1.99 -6.19
C GLY A 145 -12.84 -2.47 -7.64
N GLY A 146 -11.92 -3.41 -7.88
CA GLY A 146 -11.96 -4.42 -8.93
C GLY A 146 -11.82 -5.81 -8.30
N GLU A 147 -12.91 -6.30 -7.69
CA GLU A 147 -13.11 -7.65 -7.11
C GLU A 147 -12.13 -8.13 -6.01
N VAL A 148 -12.10 -7.51 -4.83
CA VAL A 148 -11.78 -8.25 -3.60
C VAL A 148 -12.77 -7.94 -2.48
N ASP A 149 -13.23 -9.01 -1.82
CA ASP A 149 -14.23 -8.98 -0.74
C ASP A 149 -13.68 -8.25 0.49
N ASP A 150 -14.36 -7.17 0.90
CA ASP A 150 -14.02 -6.31 2.05
C ASP A 150 -13.80 -7.13 3.34
N ALA A 151 -14.51 -8.25 3.49
CA ALA A 151 -14.36 -9.17 4.62
C ALA A 151 -13.00 -9.88 4.64
N THR A 152 -12.40 -10.13 3.48
CA THR A 152 -11.10 -10.80 3.37
C THR A 152 -9.97 -9.84 3.72
N LEU A 153 -10.03 -8.59 3.21
CA LEU A 153 -9.04 -7.56 3.52
C LEU A 153 -9.04 -7.18 5.01
N LEU A 154 -10.23 -6.99 5.59
CA LEU A 154 -10.36 -6.75 7.02
C LEU A 154 -9.96 -7.97 7.84
N ALA A 155 -10.27 -9.20 7.42
CA ALA A 155 -9.81 -10.41 8.11
C ALA A 155 -8.29 -10.58 8.05
N THR A 156 -7.61 -10.22 6.96
CA THR A 156 -6.14 -10.22 6.86
C THR A 156 -5.53 -9.21 7.82
N VAL A 157 -6.09 -8.00 7.86
CA VAL A 157 -5.65 -6.96 8.80
C VAL A 157 -5.95 -7.39 10.25
N GLU A 158 -7.17 -7.80 10.58
CA GLU A 158 -7.57 -8.21 11.93
C GLU A 158 -6.81 -9.44 12.44
N ARG A 159 -6.56 -10.46 11.60
CA ARG A 159 -5.74 -11.63 12.01
C ARG A 159 -4.32 -11.20 12.38
N SER A 160 -3.70 -10.28 11.63
CA SER A 160 -2.36 -9.78 11.97
C SER A 160 -2.31 -8.99 13.30
N TRP A 161 -3.41 -8.39 13.73
CA TRP A 161 -3.48 -7.62 14.99
C TRP A 161 -3.94 -8.44 16.19
N THR A 162 -4.69 -9.53 15.96
CA THR A 162 -5.10 -10.48 17.01
C THR A 162 -4.07 -11.58 17.27
N GLU A 163 -3.17 -11.87 16.33
CA GLU A 163 -2.02 -12.78 16.53
C GLU A 163 -0.82 -12.12 17.22
N ALA A 164 -0.78 -10.78 17.28
CA ALA A 164 0.15 -10.07 18.14
C ALA A 164 -0.32 -10.22 19.60
N SER A 165 0.25 -11.20 20.32
CA SER A 165 -0.02 -11.44 21.74
C SER A 165 0.32 -10.20 22.58
N LEU A 166 -0.68 -9.33 22.78
CA LEU A 166 -0.60 -8.10 23.57
C LEU A 166 -0.89 -8.35 25.06
N PHE A 167 -0.41 -9.43 25.66
CA PHE A 167 -0.33 -9.53 27.13
C PHE A 167 0.86 -10.40 27.56
N PRO A 168 1.72 -9.93 28.49
CA PRO A 168 2.60 -10.84 29.22
C PRO A 168 1.71 -11.80 30.03
N SER A 169 1.79 -13.10 29.75
CA SER A 169 1.20 -14.11 30.64
C SER A 169 1.92 -14.04 32.00
N PRO A 170 1.21 -13.86 33.13
CA PRO A 170 1.86 -13.87 34.42
C PRO A 170 2.38 -15.28 34.72
N SER A 171 3.66 -15.35 35.08
CA SER A 171 4.38 -16.55 35.50
C SER A 171 3.60 -17.27 36.61
N ARG A 172 3.13 -18.49 36.35
CA ARG A 172 2.58 -19.37 37.39
C ARG A 172 3.71 -20.24 37.97
N PRO A 173 3.89 -20.32 39.30
CA PRO A 173 4.98 -21.09 39.91
C PRO A 173 4.72 -22.60 39.80
N PRO A 174 5.77 -23.44 39.94
CA PRO A 174 5.64 -24.88 39.75
C PRO A 174 4.92 -25.53 40.94
N SER A 175 3.81 -26.21 40.67
CA SER A 175 3.21 -27.17 41.61
C SER A 175 3.43 -28.59 41.10
N SER A 176 4.00 -29.40 41.98
CA SER A 176 4.47 -30.76 41.80
C SER A 176 3.35 -31.81 41.68
N SER A 177 3.72 -32.91 40.99
CA SER A 177 3.32 -34.31 41.25
C SER A 177 1.87 -34.79 41.02
N GLY A 178 1.71 -35.81 40.14
CA GLY A 178 0.75 -36.91 40.41
C GLY A 178 -0.01 -37.56 39.24
N LYS A 179 0.62 -38.51 38.54
CA LYS A 179 0.16 -39.86 38.10
C LYS A 179 -1.24 -40.11 37.44
N ASN A 180 -1.17 -40.67 36.22
CA ASN A 180 -1.86 -41.83 35.60
C ASN A 180 -3.40 -41.98 35.50
N ALA A 181 -3.91 -42.20 34.26
CA ALA A 181 -4.62 -43.42 33.75
C ALA A 181 -5.34 -43.12 32.39
N VAL A 182 -4.92 -43.72 31.25
CA VAL A 182 -5.52 -44.86 30.48
C VAL A 182 -6.92 -44.62 29.85
N GLY A 183 -7.03 -44.84 28.51
CA GLY A 183 -8.21 -44.64 27.62
C GLY A 183 -9.32 -45.72 27.69
N PRO A 184 -10.18 -45.97 26.66
CA PRO A 184 -9.85 -46.01 25.21
C PRO A 184 -10.92 -45.47 24.19
N SER A 185 -10.56 -45.70 22.92
CA SER A 185 -11.06 -45.41 21.56
C SER A 185 -12.54 -45.59 21.13
N SER A 186 -12.95 -44.79 20.12
CA SER A 186 -13.53 -45.14 18.79
C SER A 186 -14.21 -43.87 18.22
N GLY A 187 -14.10 -43.37 16.99
CA GLY A 187 -13.73 -43.90 15.67
C GLY A 187 -14.86 -43.53 14.69
N SER A 188 -14.67 -42.51 13.84
CA SER A 188 -15.44 -42.34 12.60
C SER A 188 -14.69 -41.48 11.58
N ALA A 189 -14.59 -42.02 10.37
CA ALA A 189 -13.86 -41.59 9.18
C ALA A 189 -14.39 -40.26 8.59
N SER A 190 -13.49 -39.37 8.15
CA SER A 190 -13.05 -39.13 6.77
C SER A 190 -14.02 -38.32 5.90
N GLY A 191 -13.59 -37.09 5.60
CA GLY A 191 -14.19 -36.16 4.65
C GLY A 191 -13.18 -35.07 4.31
N ASP A 192 -12.07 -35.49 3.69
CA ASP A 192 -10.99 -34.66 3.17
C ASP A 192 -11.47 -33.85 1.96
N ARG A 193 -11.34 -32.52 2.01
CA ARG A 193 -11.02 -31.71 0.83
C ARG A 193 -10.47 -30.32 1.18
N ARG A 194 -9.13 -30.31 1.27
CA ARG A 194 -8.18 -29.26 0.87
C ARG A 194 -8.32 -27.85 1.46
N VAL A 195 -7.54 -27.64 2.52
CA VAL A 195 -6.91 -26.35 2.85
C VAL A 195 -5.87 -26.05 1.76
N ALA A 196 -6.00 -24.92 1.07
CA ALA A 196 -4.97 -24.45 0.16
C ALA A 196 -3.81 -23.88 0.98
N ASP A 197 -2.75 -24.68 1.11
CA ASP A 197 -1.46 -24.27 1.64
C ASP A 197 -0.72 -23.45 0.58
N TRP A 198 -0.53 -22.15 0.85
CA TRP A 198 0.12 -21.21 -0.06
C TRP A 198 1.51 -20.77 0.42
N THR A 199 2.18 -21.57 1.26
CA THR A 199 3.57 -21.31 1.69
C THR A 199 4.64 -21.56 0.61
N GLY A 200 4.25 -21.59 -0.67
CA GLY A 200 5.10 -22.05 -1.79
C GLY A 200 5.43 -21.03 -2.89
N LEU A 201 5.21 -19.73 -2.71
CA LEU A 201 5.64 -18.71 -3.70
C LEU A 201 6.86 -17.93 -3.20
N ALA A 202 7.97 -18.64 -3.02
CA ALA A 202 9.28 -18.04 -3.11
C ALA A 202 9.69 -17.99 -4.59
N PRO A 203 10.00 -16.82 -5.18
CA PRO A 203 10.76 -16.82 -6.42
C PRO A 203 12.15 -17.39 -6.09
N SER A 204 12.49 -18.51 -6.71
CA SER A 204 13.87 -18.98 -6.81
C SER A 204 14.65 -17.95 -7.61
N SER A 205 15.33 -17.04 -6.91
CA SER A 205 16.32 -16.15 -7.50
C SER A 205 17.52 -17.00 -7.94
N ASN A 206 17.45 -17.53 -9.16
CA ASN A 206 18.63 -18.06 -9.83
C ASN A 206 19.62 -16.92 -9.99
N GLY A 207 20.79 -17.09 -9.37
CA GLY A 207 21.79 -16.05 -9.19
C GLY A 207 22.27 -15.42 -10.49
N LEU A 208 22.56 -14.12 -10.41
CA LEU A 208 23.58 -13.47 -11.22
C LEU A 208 24.14 -12.27 -10.44
N PHE A 209 24.95 -12.54 -9.41
CA PHE A 209 25.82 -11.53 -8.83
C PHE A 209 27.00 -11.29 -9.78
N VAL A 210 27.10 -10.10 -10.36
CA VAL A 210 28.37 -9.58 -10.87
C VAL A 210 29.03 -8.80 -9.74
N ALA A 211 30.13 -9.34 -9.22
CA ALA A 211 31.04 -8.61 -8.35
C ALA A 211 31.78 -7.56 -9.19
N LEU A 212 31.56 -6.27 -8.90
CA LEU A 212 32.46 -5.22 -9.38
C LEU A 212 33.61 -5.08 -8.38
N SER A 213 34.63 -5.90 -8.61
CA SER A 213 35.96 -5.74 -8.02
C SER A 213 36.71 -4.63 -8.76
N GLY A 214 37.26 -3.66 -8.02
CA GLY A 214 38.47 -2.93 -8.45
C GLY A 214 38.32 -1.43 -8.68
N TRP A 215 38.36 -0.64 -7.60
CA TRP A 215 38.94 0.71 -7.66
C TRP A 215 40.07 0.77 -6.64
N SER A 216 41.31 0.95 -7.11
CA SER A 216 42.49 1.26 -6.30
C SER A 216 42.87 2.74 -6.52
N PRO A 217 43.20 3.53 -5.48
CA PRO A 217 43.61 4.92 -5.64
C PRO A 217 45.10 5.00 -5.99
N GLY A 218 45.49 5.95 -6.86
CA GLY A 218 46.89 6.09 -7.26
C GLY A 218 47.25 7.49 -7.78
N ARG A 219 47.90 8.24 -6.88
CA ARG A 219 48.75 9.44 -7.02
C ARG A 219 48.13 10.77 -7.42
#